data_AF-A0A3C1ZZM4-F1
#
_entry.id   AF-A0A3C1ZZM4-F1
#
_cell.length_a   1.000
_cell.length_b   1.000
_cell.length_c   1.000
_cell.angle_alpha   90.00
_cell.angle_beta   90.00
_cell.angle_gamma   90.00
#
_symmetry.space_group_name_H-M   'P 1'
#
loop_
_entity.id
_entity.type
_entity.pdbx_description
1 polymer ?
#
loop_
_entity_poly.entity_id
_entity_poly.type
_entity_poly.pdbx_seq_one_letter_code
_entity_poly.pdbx_strand_id
1 'polypeptide(L)'
;MKLKLPDTLVLLAAVLTVFAALTWVVPAGSFDREVKTINGSDRTLVVPGTYTAQERNPSDFSDLILATIKGFQESSDIIVFIFMVAGGFGIILKTGAIEAGLQSVVRWSGQKSGRKRWVIPILVTLFSLAGATFGMSEEGMVFVLVTLPLAFALGYDSLVGVSIPFVGAGVGFAGAFLNPFTVGIAHGIAGLTPFSGWEYRILVWVVFTGAAIV
;
A
#
# COMPACT_ATOMS: atom_id res chain seq x y z
N MET A 1 -5.61 -31.64 -9.31
CA MET A 1 -6.58 -30.52 -9.29
C MET A 1 -5.81 -29.25 -8.97
N LYS A 2 -5.86 -28.22 -9.85
CA LYS A 2 -5.33 -26.89 -9.49
C LYS A 2 -6.34 -26.25 -8.56
N LEU A 3 -6.03 -26.10 -7.29
CA LEU A 3 -6.79 -25.26 -6.37
C LEU A 3 -6.78 -23.84 -6.93
N LYS A 4 -7.92 -23.38 -7.46
CA LYS A 4 -8.11 -21.96 -7.75
C LYS A 4 -8.34 -21.27 -6.42
N LEU A 5 -7.48 -20.33 -6.08
CA LEU A 5 -7.68 -19.51 -4.89
C LEU A 5 -9.00 -18.72 -5.06
N PRO A 6 -9.83 -18.64 -4.02
CA PRO A 6 -11.04 -17.82 -4.05
C PRO A 6 -10.68 -16.35 -4.24
N ASP A 7 -11.64 -15.57 -4.73
CA ASP A 7 -11.53 -14.12 -4.84
C ASP A 7 -11.23 -13.48 -3.47
N THR A 8 -10.55 -12.32 -3.47
CA THR A 8 -10.18 -11.58 -2.26
C THR A 8 -11.38 -11.29 -1.36
N LEU A 9 -12.54 -10.95 -1.92
CA LEU A 9 -13.76 -10.72 -1.14
C LEU A 9 -14.27 -12.00 -0.48
N VAL A 10 -14.15 -13.14 -1.17
CA VAL A 10 -14.52 -14.45 -0.63
C VAL A 10 -13.56 -14.84 0.50
N LEU A 11 -12.26 -14.60 0.33
CA LEU A 11 -11.27 -14.81 1.39
C LEU A 11 -11.56 -13.95 2.62
N LEU A 12 -11.84 -12.66 2.46
CA LEU A 12 -12.19 -11.77 3.55
C LEU A 12 -13.47 -12.21 4.27
N ALA A 13 -14.53 -12.55 3.52
CA ALA A 13 -15.76 -13.06 4.10
C ALA A 13 -15.55 -14.39 4.85
N ALA A 14 -14.73 -15.29 4.32
CA ALA A 14 -14.38 -16.54 4.98
C ALA A 14 -13.62 -16.31 6.29
N VAL A 15 -12.62 -15.42 6.27
CA VAL A 15 -11.86 -15.03 7.46
C VAL A 15 -12.80 -14.43 8.53
N LEU A 16 -13.65 -13.47 8.16
CA LEU A 16 -14.64 -12.88 9.07
C LEU A 16 -15.57 -13.93 9.67
N THR A 17 -16.05 -14.87 8.86
CA THR A 17 -16.92 -15.97 9.31
C THR A 17 -16.20 -16.87 10.31
N VAL A 18 -14.92 -17.19 10.05
CA VAL A 18 -14.10 -18.00 10.97
C VAL A 18 -13.88 -17.26 12.28
N PHE A 19 -13.55 -15.97 12.25
CA PHE A 19 -13.37 -15.18 13.47
C PHE A 19 -14.66 -15.04 14.28
N ALA A 20 -15.79 -14.83 13.61
CA ALA A 20 -17.09 -14.88 14.25
C ALA A 20 -17.30 -16.25 14.91
N ALA A 21 -17.09 -17.35 14.17
CA ALA A 21 -17.23 -18.73 14.68
C ALA A 21 -16.36 -19.00 15.93
N LEU A 22 -15.15 -18.43 15.97
CA LEU A 22 -14.25 -18.55 17.11
C LEU A 22 -14.78 -17.85 18.38
N THR A 23 -15.64 -16.84 18.28
CA THR A 23 -16.25 -16.19 19.46
C THR A 23 -17.16 -17.15 20.26
N TRP A 24 -17.61 -18.24 19.64
CA TRP A 24 -18.37 -19.29 20.34
C TRP A 24 -17.48 -20.36 21.02
N VAL A 25 -16.18 -20.36 20.78
CA VAL A 25 -15.28 -21.38 21.35
C VAL A 25 -14.27 -20.73 22.30
N VAL A 26 -13.78 -19.55 21.94
CA VAL A 26 -12.76 -18.84 22.70
C VAL A 26 -13.41 -18.04 23.84
N PRO A 27 -13.01 -18.28 25.11
CA PRO A 27 -13.56 -17.55 26.24
C PRO A 27 -13.14 -16.07 26.22
N ALA A 28 -14.06 -15.18 26.60
CA ALA A 28 -13.78 -13.77 26.73
C ALA A 28 -12.88 -13.53 27.95
N GLY A 29 -11.87 -12.67 27.81
CA GLY A 29 -11.03 -12.26 28.93
C GLY A 29 -10.32 -10.95 28.65
N SER A 30 -9.97 -10.26 29.73
CA SER A 30 -9.23 -9.00 29.70
C SER A 30 -7.99 -9.11 30.56
N PHE A 31 -6.97 -8.34 30.20
CA PHE A 31 -5.81 -8.09 31.05
C PHE A 31 -5.79 -6.64 31.45
N ASP A 32 -5.31 -6.38 32.66
CA ASP A 32 -4.97 -5.02 33.08
C ASP A 32 -3.81 -4.50 32.23
N ARG A 33 -3.89 -3.22 31.89
CA ARG A 33 -2.89 -2.53 31.07
C ARG A 33 -2.32 -1.36 31.84
N GLU A 34 -1.00 -1.27 31.86
CA GLU A 34 -0.27 -0.14 32.44
C GLU A 34 0.48 0.62 31.34
N VAL A 35 0.55 1.94 31.46
CA VAL A 35 1.37 2.77 30.57
C VAL A 35 2.78 2.82 31.15
N LYS A 36 3.76 2.32 30.40
CA LYS A 36 5.18 2.42 30.73
C LYS A 36 5.91 3.20 29.65
N THR A 37 6.69 4.19 30.06
CA THR A 37 7.57 4.93 29.15
C THR A 37 8.79 4.06 28.85
N ILE A 38 8.89 3.55 27.62
CA ILE A 38 10.03 2.76 27.12
C ILE A 38 10.67 3.53 25.98
N ASN A 39 11.97 3.84 26.10
CA ASN A 39 12.72 4.61 25.10
C ASN A 39 12.08 5.97 24.77
N GLY A 40 11.53 6.67 25.78
CA GLY A 40 10.91 7.98 25.60
C GLY A 40 9.54 7.98 24.91
N SER A 41 8.94 6.80 24.69
CA SER A 41 7.56 6.67 24.20
C SER A 41 6.71 5.91 25.20
N ASP A 42 5.51 6.42 25.45
CA ASP A 42 4.53 5.76 26.31
C ASP A 42 3.95 4.55 25.59
N ARG A 43 4.10 3.37 26.21
CA ARG A 43 3.58 2.11 25.68
C ARG A 43 2.60 1.51 26.66
N THR A 44 1.45 1.10 26.14
CA THR A 44 0.44 0.36 26.90
C THR A 44 0.81 -1.12 26.93
N LEU A 45 1.24 -1.63 28.09
CA LEU A 45 1.68 -3.01 28.27
C LEU A 45 0.70 -3.80 29.12
N VAL A 46 0.55 -5.08 28.79
CA VAL A 46 -0.24 -6.03 29.57
C VAL A 46 0.52 -6.40 30.84
N VAL A 47 -0.13 -6.27 32.00
CA VAL A 47 0.43 -6.70 33.29
C VAL A 47 0.37 -8.23 33.38
N PRO A 48 1.49 -8.93 33.55
CA PRO A 48 1.47 -10.39 33.67
C PRO A 48 0.66 -10.85 34.88
N GLY A 49 -0.17 -11.89 34.70
CA GLY A 49 -0.94 -12.50 35.79
C GLY A 49 -2.30 -11.84 36.11
N THR A 50 -2.69 -10.76 35.42
CA THR A 50 -3.96 -10.04 35.66
C THR A 50 -5.11 -10.51 34.75
N TYR A 51 -5.01 -11.72 34.21
CA TYR A 51 -6.09 -12.27 33.37
C TYR A 51 -7.38 -12.39 34.19
N THR A 52 -8.42 -11.71 33.72
CA THR A 52 -9.76 -11.80 34.28
C THR A 52 -10.71 -12.31 33.21
N ALA A 53 -11.37 -13.44 33.48
CA ALA A 53 -12.42 -13.95 32.61
C ALA A 53 -13.60 -12.98 32.60
N GLN A 54 -14.12 -12.68 31.42
CA GLN A 54 -15.23 -11.76 31.22
C GLN A 54 -16.50 -12.51 30.84
N GLU A 55 -17.65 -11.85 31.00
CA GLU A 55 -18.91 -12.38 30.52
C GLU A 55 -18.84 -12.61 28.99
N ARG A 56 -19.31 -13.77 28.56
CA ARG A 56 -19.17 -14.21 27.18
C ARG A 56 -20.22 -13.51 26.32
N ASN A 57 -19.77 -12.78 25.31
CA ASN A 57 -20.61 -12.11 24.33
C ASN A 57 -20.27 -12.60 22.91
N PRO A 58 -20.79 -13.78 22.48
CA PRO A 58 -20.50 -14.31 21.15
C PRO A 58 -21.11 -13.41 20.06
N SER A 59 -20.45 -13.33 18.91
CA SER A 59 -20.93 -12.49 17.80
C SER A 59 -22.17 -13.07 17.14
N ASP A 60 -23.21 -12.27 16.94
CA ASP A 60 -24.40 -12.70 16.22
C ASP A 60 -24.23 -12.56 14.70
N PHE A 61 -25.15 -13.13 13.93
CA PHE A 61 -25.15 -12.97 12.46
C PHE A 61 -25.26 -11.49 12.04
N SER A 62 -25.99 -10.67 12.80
CA SER A 62 -26.05 -9.23 12.60
C SER A 62 -24.69 -8.56 12.76
N ASP A 63 -23.85 -9.04 13.69
CA ASP A 63 -22.52 -8.48 13.91
C ASP A 63 -21.59 -8.74 12.72
N LEU A 64 -21.76 -9.85 12.00
CA LEU A 64 -21.01 -10.14 10.79
C LEU A 64 -21.32 -9.13 9.67
N ILE A 65 -22.60 -8.79 9.50
CA ILE A 65 -23.03 -7.77 8.53
C ILE A 65 -22.56 -6.38 8.97
N LEU A 66 -22.76 -6.04 10.26
CA LEU A 66 -22.35 -4.75 10.82
C LEU A 66 -20.83 -4.57 10.79
N ALA A 67 -20.04 -5.62 10.98
CA ALA A 67 -18.59 -5.59 10.88
C ALA A 67 -18.13 -5.14 9.49
N THR A 68 -18.84 -5.56 8.44
CA THR A 68 -18.57 -5.10 7.07
C THR A 68 -18.79 -3.59 6.96
N ILE A 69 -19.93 -3.09 7.44
CA ILE A 69 -20.25 -1.65 7.42
C ILE A 69 -19.23 -0.84 8.25
N LYS A 70 -18.86 -1.33 9.43
CA LYS A 70 -17.82 -0.71 10.28
C LYS A 70 -16.47 -0.67 9.56
N GLY A 71 -16.08 -1.75 8.87
CA GLY A 71 -14.86 -1.77 8.06
C GLY A 71 -14.84 -0.70 6.97
N PHE A 72 -15.97 -0.46 6.29
CA PHE A 72 -16.12 0.65 5.35
C PHE A 72 -15.98 2.03 6.03
N GLN A 73 -16.53 2.20 7.23
CA GLN A 73 -16.40 3.45 8.00
C GLN A 73 -14.95 3.70 8.43
N GLU A 74 -14.28 2.68 8.99
CA GLU A 74 -12.87 2.76 9.41
C GLU A 74 -11.91 2.98 8.23
N SER A 75 -12.27 2.49 7.04
CA SER A 75 -11.46 2.65 5.82
C SER A 75 -11.90 3.85 4.96
N SER A 76 -12.81 4.70 5.46
CA SER A 76 -13.42 5.77 4.66
C SER A 76 -12.41 6.78 4.11
N ASP A 77 -11.36 7.11 4.87
CA ASP A 77 -10.28 7.99 4.43
C ASP A 77 -9.58 7.49 3.15
N ILE A 78 -9.32 6.18 3.08
CA ILE A 78 -8.68 5.53 1.91
C ILE A 78 -9.63 5.56 0.72
N ILE A 79 -10.91 5.27 0.94
CA ILE A 79 -11.94 5.28 -0.10
C ILE A 79 -12.03 6.68 -0.72
N VAL A 80 -12.19 7.72 0.10
CA VAL A 80 -12.28 9.11 -0.38
C VAL A 80 -11.01 9.54 -1.10
N PHE A 81 -9.83 9.18 -0.59
CA PHE A 81 -8.56 9.44 -1.24
C PHE A 81 -8.51 8.85 -2.66
N ILE A 82 -8.82 7.56 -2.83
CA ILE A 82 -8.83 6.89 -4.14
C ILE A 82 -9.81 7.57 -5.10
N PHE A 83 -11.02 7.94 -4.63
CA PHE A 83 -12.00 8.65 -5.45
C PHE A 83 -11.48 10.02 -5.93
N MET A 84 -10.83 10.79 -5.05
CA MET A 84 -10.26 12.09 -5.40
C MET A 84 -9.10 11.95 -6.41
N VAL A 85 -8.20 10.99 -6.20
CA VAL A 85 -7.08 10.73 -7.10
C VAL A 85 -7.59 10.29 -8.47
N ALA A 86 -8.47 9.29 -8.53
CA ALA A 86 -9.05 8.81 -9.78
C ALA A 86 -9.83 9.92 -10.52
N GLY A 87 -10.60 10.73 -9.80
CA GLY A 87 -11.30 11.89 -10.36
C GLY A 87 -10.35 12.95 -10.92
N GLY A 88 -9.29 13.28 -10.18
CA GLY A 88 -8.25 14.21 -10.61
C GLY A 88 -7.52 13.72 -11.87
N PHE A 89 -7.12 12.46 -11.90
CA PHE A 89 -6.56 11.84 -13.11
C PHE A 89 -7.53 11.90 -14.28
N GLY A 90 -8.81 11.59 -14.07
CA GLY A 90 -9.84 11.70 -15.10
C GLY A 90 -9.93 13.10 -15.72
N ILE A 91 -9.75 14.16 -14.92
CA ILE A 91 -9.69 15.54 -15.41
C ILE A 91 -8.39 15.76 -16.20
N ILE A 92 -7.23 15.37 -15.67
CA ILE A 92 -5.92 15.56 -16.31
C ILE A 92 -5.83 14.82 -17.66
N LEU A 93 -6.39 13.62 -17.75
CA LEU A 93 -6.51 12.85 -19.00
C LEU A 93 -7.35 13.62 -20.03
N LYS A 94 -8.44 14.27 -19.61
CA LYS A 94 -9.28 15.06 -20.52
C LYS A 94 -8.64 16.36 -21.00
N THR A 95 -7.67 16.92 -20.27
CA THR A 95 -7.02 18.18 -20.68
C THR A 95 -5.94 17.99 -21.74
N GLY A 96 -5.54 16.76 -22.05
CA GLY A 96 -4.42 16.48 -22.96
C GLY A 96 -3.04 16.70 -22.31
N ALA A 97 -3.00 16.96 -20.99
CA ALA A 97 -1.76 17.26 -20.29
C ALA A 97 -0.81 16.05 -20.25
N ILE A 98 -1.36 14.83 -20.17
CA ILE A 98 -0.60 13.59 -20.24
C ILE A 98 0.11 13.46 -21.58
N GLU A 99 -0.61 13.70 -22.69
CA GLU A 99 -0.08 13.63 -24.06
C GLU A 99 1.00 14.68 -24.27
N ALA A 100 0.81 15.91 -23.78
CA ALA A 100 1.80 16.97 -23.83
C ALA A 100 3.06 16.61 -23.00
N GLY A 101 2.87 16.06 -21.80
CA GLY A 101 3.94 15.57 -20.95
C GLY A 101 4.73 14.45 -21.62
N LEU A 102 4.04 13.46 -22.20
CA LEU A 102 4.63 12.37 -22.97
C LEU A 102 5.47 12.90 -24.14
N GLN A 103 4.94 13.82 -24.93
CA GLN A 103 5.68 14.46 -26.02
C GLN A 103 6.92 15.20 -25.52
N SER A 104 6.85 15.85 -24.36
CA SER A 104 8.00 16.54 -23.76
C SER A 104 9.12 15.56 -23.39
N VAL A 105 8.79 14.40 -22.81
CA VAL A 105 9.75 13.36 -22.42
C VAL A 105 10.38 12.73 -23.66
N VAL A 106 9.58 12.42 -24.68
CA VAL A 106 10.07 11.88 -25.96
C VAL A 106 11.01 12.87 -26.63
N ARG A 107 10.63 14.15 -26.74
CA ARG A 107 11.50 15.21 -27.28
C ARG A 107 12.81 15.33 -26.50
N TRP A 108 12.75 15.36 -25.17
CA TRP A 108 13.93 15.40 -24.31
C TRP A 108 14.85 14.19 -24.53
N SER A 109 14.27 13.01 -24.68
CA SER A 109 14.99 11.76 -24.91
C SER A 109 15.69 11.71 -26.28
N GLY A 110 15.14 12.40 -27.28
CA GLY A 110 15.68 12.48 -28.64
C GLY A 110 16.75 13.56 -28.87
N GLN A 111 16.93 14.51 -27.94
CA GLN A 111 17.88 15.62 -28.07
C GLN A 111 19.36 15.21 -28.00
N LYS A 112 19.69 14.13 -27.29
CA LYS A 112 21.07 13.63 -27.16
C LYS A 112 21.09 12.11 -27.21
N SER A 113 21.99 11.55 -28.02
CA SER A 113 22.33 10.13 -28.01
C SER A 113 22.70 9.71 -26.58
N GLY A 114 21.85 8.91 -25.94
CA GLY A 114 22.04 8.41 -24.57
C GLY A 114 20.97 8.81 -23.54
N ARG A 115 20.21 9.90 -23.74
CA ARG A 115 19.14 10.30 -22.78
C ARG A 115 17.98 9.30 -22.71
N LYS A 116 17.70 8.64 -23.84
CA LYS A 116 16.72 7.55 -23.94
C LYS A 116 16.92 6.44 -22.89
N ARG A 117 18.16 6.11 -22.54
CA ARG A 117 18.49 5.08 -21.54
C ARG A 117 18.11 5.50 -20.10
N TRP A 118 18.03 6.80 -19.83
CA TRP A 118 17.73 7.32 -18.49
C TRP A 118 16.24 7.45 -18.19
N VAL A 119 15.38 7.42 -19.22
CA VAL A 119 13.92 7.62 -19.02
C VAL A 119 13.32 6.55 -18.12
N ILE A 120 13.61 5.27 -18.38
CA ILE A 120 13.08 4.15 -17.58
C ILE A 120 13.60 4.21 -16.12
N PRO A 121 14.92 4.31 -15.85
CA PRO A 121 15.44 4.45 -14.49
C PRO A 121 14.79 5.59 -13.69
N ILE A 122 14.61 6.76 -14.32
CA ILE A 122 14.00 7.91 -13.67
C ILE A 122 12.55 7.61 -13.32
N LEU A 123 11.78 7.06 -14.25
CA LEU A 123 10.38 6.72 -13.99
C LEU A 123 10.25 5.66 -12.91
N VAL A 124 11.00 4.56 -13.00
CA VAL A 124 11.01 3.50 -11.97
C VAL A 124 11.36 4.07 -10.61
N THR A 125 12.33 4.99 -10.52
CA THR A 125 12.67 5.68 -9.27
C THR A 125 11.53 6.55 -8.75
N LEU A 126 10.84 7.30 -9.62
CA LEU A 126 9.70 8.13 -9.23
C LEU A 126 8.52 7.28 -8.74
N PHE A 127 8.20 6.21 -9.45
CA PHE A 127 7.17 5.25 -9.05
C PHE A 127 7.54 4.56 -7.74
N SER A 128 8.81 4.19 -7.56
CA SER A 128 9.33 3.64 -6.31
C SER A 128 9.25 4.63 -5.15
N LEU A 129 9.57 5.90 -5.39
CA LEU A 129 9.45 6.93 -4.36
C LEU A 129 7.98 7.11 -3.92
N ALA A 130 7.05 7.13 -4.88
CA ALA A 130 5.62 7.19 -4.60
C ALA A 130 5.15 5.97 -3.79
N GLY A 131 5.55 4.76 -4.19
CA GLY A 131 5.26 3.52 -3.46
C GLY A 131 5.83 3.51 -2.04
N ALA A 132 7.01 4.08 -1.83
CA ALA A 132 7.69 4.11 -0.53
C ALA A 132 7.15 5.18 0.45
N THR A 133 6.47 6.21 -0.07
CA THR A 133 6.06 7.39 0.69
C THR A 133 4.58 7.42 1.00
N PHE A 134 3.71 7.34 0.01
CA PHE A 134 2.25 7.35 0.24
C PHE A 134 1.57 6.08 -0.23
N GLY A 135 2.28 5.16 -0.89
CA GLY A 135 1.70 3.90 -1.38
C GLY A 135 0.84 4.16 -2.62
N MET A 136 1.24 3.56 -3.74
CA MET A 136 0.65 3.85 -5.06
C MET A 136 0.29 2.57 -5.82
N SER A 137 -0.21 1.58 -5.08
CA SER A 137 -0.45 0.24 -5.62
C SER A 137 -1.66 0.23 -6.55
N GLU A 138 -2.68 1.01 -6.20
CA GLU A 138 -3.97 1.08 -6.88
C GLU A 138 -3.91 1.98 -8.12
N GLU A 139 -3.19 3.09 -8.06
CA GLU A 139 -3.04 4.06 -9.15
C GLU A 139 -2.14 3.53 -10.27
N GLY A 140 -1.31 2.51 -9.99
CA GLY A 140 -0.44 1.88 -10.98
C GLY A 140 -1.19 1.50 -12.27
N MET A 141 -2.44 1.03 -12.15
CA MET A 141 -3.30 0.71 -13.30
C MET A 141 -3.62 1.92 -14.18
N VAL A 142 -3.84 3.08 -13.58
CA VAL A 142 -4.11 4.34 -14.30
C VAL A 142 -2.85 4.79 -15.03
N PHE A 143 -1.69 4.68 -14.39
CA PHE A 143 -0.42 5.07 -14.98
C PHE A 143 0.03 4.20 -16.15
N VAL A 144 -0.44 2.94 -16.26
CA VAL A 144 -0.21 2.11 -17.44
C VAL A 144 -0.69 2.81 -18.72
N LEU A 145 -1.79 3.57 -18.65
CA LEU A 145 -2.30 4.33 -19.80
C LEU A 145 -1.29 5.37 -20.32
N VAL A 146 -0.36 5.80 -19.47
CA VAL A 146 0.69 6.78 -19.80
C VAL A 146 2.01 6.10 -20.14
N THR A 147 2.42 5.13 -19.33
CA THR A 147 3.73 4.49 -19.45
C THR A 147 3.79 3.51 -20.62
N LEU A 148 2.66 2.93 -21.01
CA LEU A 148 2.59 2.01 -22.14
C LEU A 148 2.82 2.73 -23.49
N PRO A 149 2.11 3.83 -23.85
CA PRO A 149 2.44 4.62 -25.03
C PRO A 149 3.86 5.20 -25.00
N LEU A 150 4.37 5.57 -23.82
CA LEU A 150 5.74 6.05 -23.66
C LEU A 150 6.76 4.97 -24.00
N ALA A 151 6.57 3.75 -23.52
CA ALA A 151 7.44 2.63 -23.83
C ALA A 151 7.50 2.41 -25.35
N PHE A 152 6.34 2.40 -26.03
CA PHE A 152 6.28 2.28 -27.49
C PHE A 152 6.95 3.45 -28.23
N ALA A 153 6.74 4.69 -27.78
CA ALA A 153 7.39 5.87 -28.37
C ALA A 153 8.92 5.83 -28.21
N LEU A 154 9.41 5.19 -27.15
CA LEU A 154 10.81 4.90 -26.93
C LEU A 154 11.25 3.57 -27.58
N GLY A 155 10.41 2.88 -28.34
CA GLY A 155 10.77 1.61 -29.01
C GLY A 155 11.02 0.43 -28.06
N TYR A 156 10.47 0.46 -26.85
CA TYR A 156 10.35 -0.68 -25.96
C TYR A 156 9.01 -1.40 -26.17
N ASP A 157 8.83 -2.54 -25.53
CA ASP A 157 7.63 -3.36 -25.61
C ASP A 157 6.58 -3.02 -24.53
N SER A 158 5.45 -3.72 -24.58
CA SER A 158 4.35 -3.54 -23.64
C SER A 158 4.73 -4.00 -22.22
N LEU A 159 5.60 -5.00 -22.12
CA LEU A 159 6.06 -5.52 -20.83
C LEU A 159 6.82 -4.45 -20.06
N VAL A 160 7.74 -3.72 -20.72
CA VAL A 160 8.43 -2.57 -20.12
C VAL A 160 7.45 -1.49 -19.71
N GLY A 161 6.49 -1.15 -20.59
CA GLY A 161 5.48 -0.12 -20.30
C GLY A 161 4.63 -0.42 -19.06
N VAL A 162 4.21 -1.66 -18.88
CA VAL A 162 3.46 -2.10 -17.68
C VAL A 162 4.38 -2.24 -16.46
N SER A 163 5.62 -2.67 -16.66
CA SER A 163 6.56 -2.89 -15.54
C SER A 163 6.95 -1.59 -14.84
N ILE A 164 7.05 -0.47 -15.55
CA ILE A 164 7.43 0.83 -14.97
C ILE A 164 6.59 1.18 -13.72
N PRO A 165 5.24 1.27 -13.80
CA PRO A 165 4.43 1.59 -12.64
C PRO A 165 4.34 0.44 -11.63
N PHE A 166 4.17 -0.81 -12.09
CA PHE A 166 3.96 -1.95 -11.18
C PHE A 166 5.22 -2.38 -10.43
N VAL A 167 6.34 -2.55 -11.13
CA VAL A 167 7.62 -2.90 -10.49
C VAL A 167 8.12 -1.70 -9.71
N GLY A 168 8.09 -0.50 -10.30
CA GLY A 168 8.52 0.73 -9.61
C GLY A 168 7.78 0.92 -8.28
N ALA A 169 6.45 1.03 -8.31
CA ALA A 169 5.67 1.20 -7.09
C ALA A 169 5.79 0.00 -6.14
N GLY A 170 5.85 -1.22 -6.67
CA GLY A 170 5.98 -2.45 -5.89
C GLY A 170 7.29 -2.54 -5.09
N VAL A 171 8.44 -2.24 -5.70
CA VAL A 171 9.72 -2.23 -4.97
C VAL A 171 9.81 -1.08 -3.98
N GLY A 172 9.22 0.07 -4.32
CA GLY A 172 9.05 1.20 -3.41
C GLY A 172 8.24 0.83 -2.17
N PHE A 173 7.11 0.16 -2.38
CA PHE A 173 6.24 -0.35 -1.32
C PHE A 173 6.96 -1.38 -0.45
N ALA A 174 7.72 -2.30 -1.05
CA ALA A 174 8.51 -3.29 -0.32
C ALA A 174 9.62 -2.65 0.54
N GLY A 175 10.27 -1.59 0.03
CA GLY A 175 11.30 -0.83 0.74
C GLY A 175 10.77 0.37 1.54
N ALA A 176 9.46 0.44 1.81
CA ALA A 176 8.82 1.65 2.30
C ALA A 176 9.44 2.22 3.59
N PHE A 177 9.57 3.56 3.62
CA PHE A 177 10.11 4.32 4.76
C PHE A 177 9.11 5.33 5.34
N LEU A 178 8.15 5.84 4.57
CA LEU A 178 7.09 6.74 5.04
C LEU A 178 5.67 6.26 4.71
N ASN A 179 5.53 5.10 4.08
CA ASN A 179 4.24 4.59 3.64
C ASN A 179 3.28 4.36 4.82
N PRO A 180 2.13 5.08 4.87
CA PRO A 180 1.18 4.96 5.97
C PRO A 180 0.43 3.62 5.95
N PHE A 181 0.26 3.01 4.77
CA PHE A 181 -0.45 1.74 4.58
C PHE A 181 0.38 0.51 4.97
N THR A 182 1.68 0.66 5.20
CA THR A 182 2.55 -0.43 5.67
C THR A 182 3.17 -0.11 7.02
N VAL A 183 4.15 0.78 7.03
CA VAL A 183 4.93 1.15 8.22
C VAL A 183 4.05 1.88 9.23
N GLY A 184 3.16 2.76 8.76
CA GLY A 184 2.21 3.48 9.60
C GLY A 184 1.31 2.52 10.40
N ILE A 185 0.61 1.62 9.71
CA ILE A 185 -0.24 0.60 10.34
C ILE A 185 0.57 -0.29 11.28
N ALA A 186 1.71 -0.82 10.84
CA ALA A 186 2.53 -1.73 11.63
C ALA A 186 3.05 -1.08 12.93
N HIS A 187 3.49 0.19 12.87
CA HIS A 187 3.95 0.93 14.04
C HIS A 187 2.79 1.26 14.98
N GLY A 188 1.62 1.59 14.45
CA GLY A 188 0.41 1.80 15.23
C GLY A 188 0.03 0.57 16.04
N ILE A 189 0.02 -0.61 15.41
CA ILE A 189 -0.25 -1.89 16.08
C ILE A 189 0.83 -2.21 17.11
N ALA A 190 2.10 -1.94 16.79
CA ALA A 190 3.24 -2.23 17.68
C ALA A 190 3.43 -1.20 18.82
N GLY A 191 2.65 -0.12 18.86
CA GLY A 191 2.83 0.97 19.83
C GLY A 191 4.20 1.67 19.71
N LEU A 192 4.74 1.76 18.49
CA LEU A 192 6.00 2.44 18.20
C LEU A 192 5.75 3.87 17.72
N THR A 193 6.74 4.74 17.92
CA THR A 193 6.72 6.08 17.30
C THR A 193 6.57 5.93 15.78
N PRO A 194 5.60 6.62 15.15
CA PRO A 194 5.38 6.56 13.71
C PRO A 194 6.67 6.85 12.94
N PHE A 195 6.94 6.03 11.91
CA PHE A 195 8.10 6.15 11.01
C PHE A 195 9.49 6.13 11.69
N SER A 196 9.59 5.61 12.92
CA SER A 196 10.90 5.32 13.53
C SER A 196 11.74 4.36 12.68
N GLY A 197 13.07 4.57 12.65
CA GLY A 197 13.97 3.75 11.83
C GLY A 197 13.89 3.99 10.31
N TRP A 198 13.39 5.14 9.87
CA TRP A 198 13.29 5.51 8.46
C TRP A 198 14.63 5.50 7.72
N GLU A 199 15.74 5.82 8.39
CA GLU A 199 17.09 5.86 7.80
C GLU A 199 17.51 4.48 7.24
N TYR A 200 17.33 3.42 8.02
CA TYR A 200 17.59 2.05 7.57
C TYR A 200 16.71 1.68 6.37
N ARG A 201 15.44 2.11 6.40
CA ARG A 201 14.48 1.82 5.33
C ARG A 201 14.82 2.56 4.04
N ILE A 202 15.41 3.76 4.12
CA ILE A 202 15.96 4.43 2.93
C ILE A 202 17.07 3.61 2.29
N LEU A 203 17.98 3.02 3.09
CA LEU A 203 19.02 2.16 2.54
C LEU A 203 18.41 0.94 1.83
N VAL A 204 17.42 0.30 2.44
CA VAL A 204 16.68 -0.81 1.83
C VAL A 204 15.97 -0.37 0.54
N TRP A 205 15.31 0.78 0.55
CA TRP A 205 14.64 1.36 -0.60
C TRP A 205 15.61 1.63 -1.76
N VAL A 206 16.79 2.19 -1.48
CA VAL A 206 17.84 2.43 -2.49
C VAL A 206 18.31 1.11 -3.10
N VAL A 207 18.54 0.08 -2.28
CA VAL A 207 18.97 -1.24 -2.76
C VAL A 207 17.90 -1.87 -3.63
N PHE A 208 16.64 -1.87 -3.20
CA PHE A 208 15.53 -2.46 -3.95
C PHE A 208 15.27 -1.72 -5.26
N THR A 209 15.26 -0.39 -5.22
CA THR A 209 15.07 0.45 -6.42
C THR A 209 16.24 0.28 -7.38
N GLY A 210 17.47 0.24 -6.86
CA GLY A 210 18.67 -0.01 -7.68
C GLY A 210 18.62 -1.38 -8.36
N ALA A 211 18.24 -2.44 -7.63
CA ALA A 211 18.09 -3.78 -8.18
C ALA A 211 16.96 -3.88 -9.23
N ALA A 212 15.91 -3.06 -9.12
CA ALA A 212 14.81 -3.03 -10.08
C ALA A 212 15.15 -2.32 -11.40
N ILE A 213 16.15 -1.44 -11.39
CA ILE A 213 16.57 -0.64 -12.55
C ILE A 213 17.60 -1.38 -13.42
N VAL A 214 18.38 -2.29 -12.82
CA VAL A 214 19.42 -3.11 -13.47
C VAL A 214 18.79 -4.25 -14.25
#